data_AF-A0A661DNI5-F1
#
_entry.id   AF-A0A661DNI5-F1
#
_cell.length_a   1.000
_cell.length_b   1.000
_cell.length_c   1.000
_cell.angle_alpha   90.00
_cell.angle_beta   90.00
_cell.angle_gamma   90.00
#
_symmetry.space_group_name_H-M   'P 1'
#
loop_
_entity.id
_entity.type
_entity.pdbx_description
1 polymer ?
#
loop_
_entity_poly.entity_id
_entity_poly.type
_entity_poly.pdbx_seq_one_letter_code
_entity_poly.pdbx_strand_id
1 'polypeptide(L)'
;SANYTAIYSSFAILFFFMIWLYLGWLILLTGSQVAFYLQHPALVQLEDRQFVLSPRLREKEGLWLMMVIARQFHNQQPALNVQQLEVKTELSSDSVQELLSMLVKAGLLVELVGDNTCYVPGQDIAEIKIHTILNSLRCAEEVDVITVDIATEPVIEQLFQRLDEAQEKVLSNLSLRDLVVDQLGNE
;
A
#
# COMPACT_ATOMS: atom_id res chain seq x y z
N SER A 1 -23.99 -56.05 37.41
CA SER A 1 -23.65 -54.62 37.53
C SER A 1 -22.57 -54.16 36.54
N ALA A 2 -21.59 -55.00 36.14
CA ALA A 2 -20.53 -54.59 35.20
C ALA A 2 -20.97 -54.22 33.76
N ASN A 3 -22.02 -54.87 33.23
CA ASN A 3 -22.47 -54.63 31.85
C ASN A 3 -23.11 -53.24 31.62
N TYR A 4 -23.78 -52.67 32.63
CA TYR A 4 -24.32 -51.31 32.52
C TYR A 4 -23.16 -50.30 32.40
N THR A 5 -22.18 -50.38 33.31
CA THR A 5 -21.02 -49.50 33.31
C THR A 5 -20.23 -49.54 31.99
N ALA A 6 -20.11 -50.71 31.34
CA ALA A 6 -19.40 -50.86 30.07
C ALA A 6 -20.10 -50.17 28.88
N ILE A 7 -21.43 -50.26 28.79
CA ILE A 7 -22.19 -49.65 27.68
C ILE A 7 -22.18 -48.12 27.81
N TYR A 8 -22.37 -47.59 29.02
CA TYR A 8 -22.33 -46.14 29.26
C TYR A 8 -20.90 -45.57 29.19
N SER A 9 -19.87 -46.33 29.57
CA SER A 9 -18.49 -45.88 29.45
C SER A 9 -17.99 -45.85 28.00
N SER A 10 -18.38 -46.83 27.17
CA SER A 10 -18.06 -46.82 25.74
C SER A 10 -18.75 -45.66 25.01
N PHE A 11 -19.97 -45.29 25.39
CA PHE A 11 -20.65 -44.12 24.83
C PHE A 11 -19.96 -42.80 25.22
N ALA A 12 -19.50 -42.69 26.47
CA ALA A 12 -18.75 -41.52 26.93
C ALA A 12 -17.46 -41.29 26.14
N ILE A 13 -16.78 -42.36 25.71
CA ILE A 13 -15.52 -42.26 24.94
C ILE A 13 -15.73 -41.54 23.60
N LEU A 14 -16.89 -41.74 22.96
CA LEU A 14 -17.23 -41.08 21.71
C LEU A 14 -17.43 -39.56 21.92
N PHE A 15 -18.05 -39.16 23.03
CA PHE A 15 -18.16 -37.75 23.37
C PHE A 15 -16.81 -37.11 23.69
N PHE A 16 -15.97 -37.78 24.49
CA PHE A 16 -14.63 -37.28 24.76
C PHE A 16 -13.80 -37.16 23.48
N PHE A 17 -13.90 -38.15 22.58
CA PHE A 17 -13.28 -38.09 21.27
C PHE A 17 -13.76 -36.90 20.44
N MET A 18 -15.08 -36.67 20.40
CA MET A 18 -15.67 -35.54 19.67
C MET A 18 -15.25 -34.18 20.23
N ILE A 19 -15.18 -34.04 21.55
CA ILE A 19 -14.68 -32.82 22.22
C ILE A 19 -13.20 -32.60 21.90
N TRP A 20 -12.39 -33.65 21.93
CA TRP A 20 -10.97 -33.57 21.65
C TRP A 20 -10.70 -33.19 20.19
N LEU A 21 -11.45 -33.78 19.26
CA LEU A 21 -11.42 -33.45 17.84
C LEU A 21 -11.86 -32.00 17.60
N TYR A 22 -12.93 -31.55 18.25
CA TYR A 22 -13.38 -30.15 18.19
C TYR A 22 -12.28 -29.19 18.66
N LEU A 23 -11.62 -29.49 19.78
CA LEU A 23 -10.53 -28.68 20.30
C LEU A 23 -9.33 -28.66 19.35
N GLY A 24 -9.00 -29.80 18.73
CA GLY A 24 -7.95 -29.89 17.70
C GLY A 24 -8.25 -29.01 16.49
N TRP A 25 -9.48 -29.04 15.98
CA TRP A 25 -9.90 -28.15 14.89
C TRP A 25 -9.91 -26.68 15.30
N LEU A 26 -10.33 -26.36 16.52
CA LEU A 26 -10.32 -25.00 17.03
C LEU A 26 -8.90 -24.43 17.10
N ILE A 27 -7.92 -25.23 17.55
CA ILE A 27 -6.51 -24.85 17.57
C ILE A 27 -6.00 -24.67 16.13
N LEU A 28 -6.32 -25.58 15.21
CA LEU A 28 -5.88 -25.53 13.82
C LEU A 28 -6.43 -24.28 13.10
N LEU A 29 -7.73 -24.02 13.22
CA LEU A 29 -8.37 -22.87 12.57
C LEU A 29 -7.90 -21.55 13.18
N THR A 30 -7.79 -21.47 14.51
CA THR A 30 -7.20 -20.29 15.19
C THR A 30 -5.76 -20.06 14.74
N GLY A 31 -4.95 -21.12 14.68
CA GLY A 31 -3.56 -21.04 14.20
C GLY A 31 -3.47 -20.59 12.73
N SER A 32 -4.38 -21.08 11.89
CA SER A 32 -4.49 -20.64 10.49
C SER A 32 -4.85 -19.16 10.37
N GLN A 33 -5.77 -18.66 11.20
CA GLN A 33 -6.12 -17.24 11.24
C GLN A 33 -4.91 -16.40 11.70
N VAL A 34 -4.21 -16.81 12.77
CA VAL A 34 -3.01 -16.12 13.24
C VAL A 34 -1.91 -16.11 12.18
N ALA A 35 -1.66 -17.24 11.51
CA ALA A 35 -0.69 -17.32 10.42
C ALA A 35 -1.09 -16.43 9.23
N PHE A 36 -2.37 -16.42 8.87
CA PHE A 36 -2.92 -15.54 7.84
C PHE A 36 -2.72 -14.06 8.20
N TYR A 37 -2.97 -13.67 9.46
CA TYR A 37 -2.76 -12.30 9.91
C TYR A 37 -1.28 -11.89 9.92
N LEU A 38 -0.38 -12.81 10.28
CA LEU A 38 1.06 -12.56 10.21
C LEU A 38 1.57 -12.49 8.77
N GLN A 39 0.95 -13.22 7.84
CA GLN A 39 1.32 -13.23 6.42
C GLN A 39 0.72 -12.05 5.64
N HIS A 40 -0.43 -11.52 6.06
CA HIS A 40 -1.14 -10.43 5.40
C HIS A 40 -1.47 -9.26 6.36
N PRO A 41 -0.46 -8.58 6.93
CA PRO A 41 -0.69 -7.42 7.79
C PRO A 41 -1.45 -6.29 7.08
N ALA A 42 -1.28 -6.18 5.75
CA ALA A 42 -1.94 -5.21 4.89
C ALA A 42 -3.48 -5.30 4.87
N LEU A 43 -4.05 -6.49 5.11
CA LEU A 43 -5.51 -6.70 5.11
C LEU A 43 -6.16 -6.30 6.43
N VAL A 44 -5.39 -6.26 7.54
CA VAL A 44 -5.86 -5.86 8.88
C VAL A 44 -5.93 -4.33 9.00
N GLN A 45 -5.09 -3.62 8.25
CA GLN A 45 -4.96 -2.16 8.32
C GLN A 45 -6.10 -1.41 7.62
N LEU A 46 -6.97 -2.10 6.89
CA LEU A 46 -8.12 -1.47 6.23
C LEU A 46 -9.19 -0.98 7.20
N GLU A 47 -9.19 -1.42 8.47
CA GLU A 47 -10.33 -1.21 9.38
C GLU A 47 -10.06 -0.34 10.61
N ASP A 48 -8.79 -0.07 10.98
CA ASP A 48 -8.51 0.72 12.19
C ASP A 48 -7.46 1.82 11.94
N ARG A 49 -7.98 3.02 11.66
CA ARG A 49 -7.24 4.30 11.58
C ARG A 49 -6.10 4.31 10.58
N GLN A 50 -6.45 4.59 9.32
CA GLN A 50 -5.53 5.19 8.36
C GLN A 50 -4.78 6.34 9.07
N PHE A 51 -3.47 6.19 9.27
CA PHE A 51 -2.61 7.34 9.48
C PHE A 51 -2.60 8.10 8.16
N VAL A 52 -3.66 8.89 7.93
CA VAL A 52 -3.79 9.71 6.73
C VAL A 52 -2.60 10.65 6.73
N LEU A 53 -1.61 10.34 5.88
CA LEU A 53 -0.51 11.24 5.61
C LEU A 53 -1.13 12.57 5.20
N SER A 54 -0.66 13.67 5.78
CA SER A 54 -1.06 14.99 5.31
C SER A 54 -0.85 15.05 3.79
N PRO A 55 -1.77 15.60 2.99
CA PRO A 55 -1.66 15.59 1.53
C PRO A 55 -0.30 16.08 1.02
N ARG A 56 0.26 17.12 1.67
CA ARG A 56 1.60 17.64 1.38
C ARG A 56 2.73 16.67 1.72
N LEU A 57 2.60 15.96 2.84
CA LEU A 57 3.57 14.95 3.25
C LEU A 57 3.50 13.75 2.31
N ARG A 58 2.29 13.31 1.96
CA ARG A 58 2.05 12.23 0.98
C ARG A 58 2.68 12.53 -0.38
N GLU A 59 2.48 13.75 -0.90
CA GLU A 59 3.11 14.18 -2.16
C GLU A 59 4.64 14.13 -2.07
N LYS A 60 5.23 14.65 -0.99
CA LYS A 60 6.69 14.68 -0.78
C LYS A 60 7.28 13.28 -0.63
N GLU A 61 6.71 12.48 0.27
CA GLU A 61 7.19 11.13 0.57
C GLU A 61 6.92 10.17 -0.59
N GLY A 62 5.76 10.27 -1.26
CA GLY A 62 5.44 9.49 -2.45
C GLY A 62 6.35 9.81 -3.62
N LEU A 63 6.67 11.10 -3.85
CA LEU A 63 7.65 11.49 -4.88
C LEU A 63 9.05 10.99 -4.54
N TRP A 64 9.46 11.04 -3.26
CA TRP A 64 10.74 10.50 -2.83
C TRP A 64 10.83 8.99 -3.02
N LEU A 65 9.78 8.25 -2.63
CA LEU A 65 9.68 6.81 -2.83
C LEU A 65 9.79 6.45 -4.32
N MET A 66 9.07 7.18 -5.17
CA MET A 66 9.14 7.02 -6.62
C MET A 66 10.55 7.29 -7.16
N MET A 67 11.24 8.32 -6.64
CA MET A 67 12.63 8.63 -7.01
C MET A 67 13.59 7.51 -6.59
N VAL A 68 13.42 6.91 -5.41
CA VAL A 68 14.27 5.79 -4.94
C VAL A 68 14.12 4.58 -5.87
N ILE A 69 12.89 4.22 -6.23
CA ILE A 69 12.61 3.12 -7.17
C ILE A 69 13.17 3.44 -8.55
N ALA A 70 12.95 4.64 -9.06
CA ALA A 70 13.45 5.09 -10.36
C ALA A 70 14.99 5.10 -10.42
N ARG A 71 15.66 5.54 -9.35
CA ARG A 71 17.12 5.52 -9.25
C ARG A 71 17.66 4.09 -9.30
N GLN A 72 17.01 3.16 -8.60
CA GLN A 72 17.37 1.75 -8.60
C GLN A 72 17.24 1.15 -10.01
N PHE A 73 16.12 1.44 -10.69
CA PHE A 73 15.85 0.99 -12.05
C PHE A 73 16.82 1.59 -13.07
N HIS A 74 17.11 2.90 -12.97
CA HIS A 74 18.08 3.57 -13.84
C HIS A 74 19.49 2.97 -13.71
N ASN A 75 19.89 2.59 -12.50
CA ASN A 75 21.16 1.93 -12.24
C ASN A 75 21.17 0.43 -12.60
N GLN A 76 20.09 -0.10 -13.19
CA GLN A 76 19.92 -1.52 -13.55
C GLN A 76 20.14 -2.47 -12.35
N GLN A 77 19.81 -1.99 -11.14
CA GLN A 77 19.94 -2.78 -9.93
C GLN A 77 18.66 -3.59 -9.65
N PRO A 78 18.72 -4.64 -8.82
CA PRO A 78 17.53 -5.43 -8.49
C PRO A 78 16.41 -4.56 -7.89
N ALA A 79 15.18 -4.90 -8.26
CA ALA A 79 13.97 -4.24 -7.79
C ALA A 79 13.84 -4.37 -6.27
N LEU A 80 13.36 -3.31 -5.63
CA LEU A 80 13.27 -3.23 -4.17
C LEU A 80 11.97 -3.85 -3.68
N ASN A 81 12.06 -4.58 -2.57
CA ASN A 81 10.89 -5.03 -1.82
C ASN A 81 10.45 -3.95 -0.80
N VAL A 82 9.28 -4.15 -0.17
CA VAL A 82 8.72 -3.21 0.82
C VAL A 82 9.72 -2.93 1.96
N GLN A 83 10.33 -3.97 2.52
CA GLN A 83 11.28 -3.86 3.63
C GLN A 83 12.53 -3.03 3.26
N GLN A 84 13.04 -3.18 2.04
CA GLN A 84 14.18 -2.41 1.56
C GLN A 84 13.80 -0.94 1.30
N LEU A 85 12.57 -0.69 0.87
CA LEU A 85 12.04 0.67 0.72
C LEU A 85 11.88 1.35 2.07
N GLU A 86 11.36 0.67 3.08
CA GLU A 86 11.26 1.16 4.46
C GLU A 86 12.64 1.59 4.99
N VAL A 87 13.66 0.74 4.84
CA VAL A 87 15.02 1.06 5.31
C VAL A 87 15.63 2.25 4.58
N LYS A 88 15.33 2.42 3.29
CA LYS A 88 15.87 3.53 2.48
C LYS A 88 15.12 4.84 2.66
N THR A 89 13.83 4.77 2.95
CA THR A 89 12.95 5.94 3.11
C THR A 89 12.71 6.32 4.57
N GLU A 90 13.13 5.49 5.53
CA GLU A 90 12.86 5.69 6.96
C GLU A 90 11.36 5.85 7.29
N LEU A 91 10.48 5.45 6.38
CA LEU A 91 9.03 5.51 6.52
C LEU A 91 8.51 4.27 7.24
N SER A 92 7.35 4.41 7.90
CA SER A 92 6.65 3.24 8.46
C SER A 92 6.15 2.32 7.35
N SER A 93 6.11 1.01 7.64
CA SER A 93 5.58 0.00 6.73
C SER A 93 4.21 0.37 6.15
N ASP A 94 3.33 0.87 7.01
CA ASP A 94 1.97 1.27 6.65
C ASP A 94 1.98 2.42 5.62
N SER A 95 2.83 3.44 5.83
CA SER A 95 2.97 4.59 4.93
C SER A 95 3.52 4.17 3.57
N VAL A 96 4.55 3.32 3.56
CA VAL A 96 5.17 2.80 2.33
C VAL A 96 4.14 1.99 1.54
N GLN A 97 3.39 1.11 2.22
CA GLN A 97 2.39 0.27 1.59
C GLN A 97 1.20 1.08 1.04
N GLU A 98 0.74 2.09 1.78
CA GLU A 98 -0.29 3.02 1.30
C GLU A 98 0.17 3.71 0.02
N LEU A 99 1.34 4.35 0.04
CA LEU A 99 1.92 5.06 -1.11
C LEU A 99 2.13 4.13 -2.32
N LEU A 100 2.66 2.93 -2.10
CA LEU A 100 2.85 1.92 -3.17
C LEU A 100 1.52 1.53 -3.78
N SER A 101 0.49 1.28 -2.96
CA SER A 101 -0.83 0.90 -3.45
C SER A 101 -1.46 1.99 -4.33
N MET A 102 -1.28 3.27 -3.96
CA MET A 102 -1.75 4.41 -4.75
C MET A 102 -1.05 4.51 -6.10
N LEU A 103 0.29 4.38 -6.10
CA LEU A 103 1.10 4.45 -7.31
C LEU A 103 0.87 3.25 -8.25
N VAL A 104 0.62 2.06 -7.70
CA VAL A 104 0.24 0.87 -8.48
C VAL A 104 -1.15 1.03 -9.09
N LYS A 105 -2.14 1.53 -8.32
CA LYS A 105 -3.49 1.84 -8.83
C LYS A 105 -3.45 2.89 -9.95
N ALA A 106 -2.55 3.86 -9.86
CA ALA A 106 -2.32 4.88 -10.89
C ALA A 106 -1.58 4.34 -12.13
N GLY A 107 -1.11 3.08 -12.12
CA GLY A 107 -0.33 2.48 -13.22
C GLY A 107 1.09 3.03 -13.37
N LEU A 108 1.58 3.77 -12.38
CA LEU A 108 2.93 4.34 -12.38
C LEU A 108 3.98 3.32 -11.89
N LEU A 109 3.56 2.39 -11.03
CA LEU A 109 4.36 1.27 -10.56
C LEU A 109 3.73 -0.07 -10.96
N VAL A 110 4.57 -1.08 -11.14
CA VAL A 110 4.17 -2.46 -11.39
C VAL A 110 4.75 -3.34 -10.31
N GLU A 111 3.89 -4.24 -9.80
CA GLU A 111 4.28 -5.26 -8.85
C GLU A 111 4.85 -6.48 -9.59
N LEU A 112 6.10 -6.85 -9.26
CA LEU A 112 6.74 -8.08 -9.71
C LEU A 112 6.52 -9.15 -8.63
N VAL A 113 5.66 -10.11 -8.97
CA VAL A 113 5.38 -11.26 -8.11
C VAL A 113 6.45 -12.33 -8.34
N GLY A 114 7.27 -12.57 -7.30
CA GLY A 114 8.31 -13.61 -7.26
C GLY A 114 8.43 -14.20 -5.85
N ASP A 115 9.64 -14.58 -5.42
CA ASP A 115 9.88 -15.02 -4.03
C ASP A 115 9.56 -13.93 -3.00
N ASN A 116 9.73 -12.66 -3.39
CA ASN A 116 9.27 -11.49 -2.66
C ASN A 116 8.60 -10.53 -3.64
N THR A 117 7.53 -9.86 -3.22
CA THR A 117 6.92 -8.76 -3.97
C THR A 117 7.92 -7.61 -4.09
N CYS A 118 8.30 -7.29 -5.32
CA CYS A 118 9.18 -6.16 -5.64
C CYS A 118 8.46 -5.15 -6.54
N TYR A 119 8.92 -3.90 -6.54
CA TYR A 119 8.30 -2.82 -7.30
C TYR A 119 9.26 -2.22 -8.33
N VAL A 120 8.74 -1.97 -9.53
CA VAL A 120 9.43 -1.27 -10.62
C VAL A 120 8.54 -0.20 -11.24
N PRO A 121 9.12 0.82 -11.89
CA PRO A 121 8.34 1.75 -12.71
C PRO A 121 7.59 1.00 -13.80
N GLY A 122 6.31 1.34 -14.01
CA GLY A 122 5.47 0.73 -15.04
C GLY A 122 5.75 1.22 -16.46
N GLN A 123 6.46 2.34 -16.59
CA GLN A 123 6.84 2.98 -17.85
C GLN A 123 8.28 3.51 -17.76
N ASP A 124 8.82 3.97 -18.90
CA ASP A 124 10.12 4.65 -18.90
C ASP A 124 10.08 5.88 -17.99
N ILE A 125 11.07 5.99 -17.12
CA ILE A 125 11.28 7.10 -16.19
C ILE A 125 11.36 8.45 -16.96
N ALA A 126 11.78 8.44 -18.22
CA ALA A 126 11.80 9.63 -19.07
C ALA A 126 10.39 10.10 -19.51
N GLU A 127 9.41 9.20 -19.60
CA GLU A 127 8.03 9.52 -19.99
C GLU A 127 7.15 9.87 -18.78
N ILE A 128 7.52 9.39 -17.59
CA ILE A 128 6.82 9.70 -16.36
C ILE A 128 7.08 11.16 -15.96
N LYS A 129 6.04 11.99 -16.03
CA LYS A 129 6.08 13.40 -15.63
C LYS A 129 5.79 13.56 -14.14
N ILE A 130 6.44 14.54 -13.50
CA ILE A 130 6.25 14.82 -12.07
C ILE A 130 4.80 15.22 -11.76
N HIS A 131 4.16 16.02 -12.62
CA HIS A 131 2.78 16.45 -12.42
C HIS A 131 1.81 15.24 -12.32
N THR A 132 2.03 14.19 -13.11
CA THR A 132 1.20 12.98 -13.10
C THR A 132 1.35 12.22 -11.79
N ILE A 133 2.58 12.12 -11.26
CA ILE A 133 2.85 11.50 -9.96
C ILE A 133 2.13 12.28 -8.86
N LEU A 134 2.33 13.60 -8.78
CA LEU A 134 1.72 14.42 -7.73
C LEU A 134 0.20 14.41 -7.81
N ASN A 135 -0.38 14.52 -9.00
CA ASN A 135 -1.82 14.46 -9.18
C ASN A 135 -2.40 13.10 -8.77
N SER A 136 -1.69 12.00 -9.07
CA SER A 136 -2.12 10.67 -8.65
C SER A 136 -2.11 10.49 -7.12
N LEU A 137 -1.14 11.09 -6.43
CA LEU A 137 -1.05 11.06 -4.96
C LEU A 137 -2.09 11.97 -4.30
N ARG A 138 -2.47 13.06 -4.97
CA ARG A 138 -3.48 14.02 -4.51
C ARG A 138 -4.90 13.47 -4.62
N CYS A 139 -5.24 12.88 -5.78
CA CYS A 139 -6.59 12.37 -6.07
C CYS A 139 -6.85 10.95 -5.55
N ALA A 140 -5.87 10.26 -4.99
CA ALA A 140 -6.02 8.86 -4.54
C ALA A 140 -7.12 8.66 -3.47
N GLU A 141 -7.39 9.66 -2.64
CA GLU A 141 -8.47 9.61 -1.64
C GLU A 141 -9.82 10.15 -2.16
N GLU A 142 -9.81 11.00 -3.18
CA GLU A 142 -11.04 11.58 -3.75
C GLU A 142 -11.93 10.51 -4.40
N VAL A 143 -11.36 9.36 -4.77
CA VAL A 143 -12.10 8.23 -5.33
C VAL A 143 -12.96 7.49 -4.29
N ASP A 144 -12.57 7.52 -3.01
CA ASP A 144 -13.27 6.83 -1.91
C ASP A 144 -14.13 7.76 -1.03
N VAL A 145 -13.87 9.07 -1.07
CA VAL A 145 -14.69 10.05 -0.35
C VAL A 145 -15.86 10.45 -1.22
N ILE A 146 -17.07 10.09 -0.80
CA ILE A 146 -18.35 10.60 -1.32
C ILE A 146 -18.16 12.08 -1.66
N THR A 147 -18.19 12.41 -2.95
CA THR A 147 -18.16 13.81 -3.42
C THR A 147 -19.41 14.48 -2.89
N VAL A 148 -19.31 15.06 -1.69
CA VAL A 148 -20.30 15.99 -1.20
C VAL A 148 -20.24 17.12 -2.21
N ASP A 149 -21.34 17.32 -2.94
CA ASP A 149 -21.53 18.41 -3.88
C ASP A 149 -21.60 19.70 -3.06
N ILE A 150 -20.44 20.15 -2.57
CA ILE A 150 -20.29 21.39 -1.83
C ILE A 150 -20.40 22.46 -2.90
N ALA A 151 -21.58 23.06 -2.99
CA ALA A 151 -21.83 24.23 -3.82
C ALA A 151 -20.81 25.32 -3.46
N THR A 152 -19.74 25.38 -4.23
CA THR A 152 -18.63 26.31 -4.05
C THR A 152 -18.84 27.48 -4.99
N GLU A 153 -18.52 28.68 -4.52
CA GLU A 153 -18.58 29.89 -5.34
C GLU A 153 -17.71 29.71 -6.60
N PRO A 154 -18.22 29.99 -7.81
CA PRO A 154 -17.52 29.73 -9.07
C PRO A 154 -16.19 30.50 -9.20
N VAL A 155 -16.04 31.59 -8.44
CA VAL A 155 -14.78 32.37 -8.38
C VAL A 155 -13.67 31.58 -7.67
N ILE A 156 -14.01 30.79 -6.65
CA ILE A 156 -13.05 29.97 -5.91
C ILE A 156 -12.59 28.81 -6.79
N GLU A 157 -13.52 28.16 -7.51
CA GLU A 157 -13.21 27.10 -8.47
C GLU A 157 -12.25 27.59 -9.56
N GLN A 158 -12.52 28.77 -10.13
CA GLN A 158 -11.63 29.41 -11.11
C GLN A 158 -10.24 29.73 -10.55
N LEU A 159 -10.13 30.06 -9.27
CA LEU A 159 -8.84 30.33 -8.63
C LEU A 159 -8.01 29.04 -8.51
N PHE A 160 -8.62 27.95 -8.03
CA PHE A 160 -7.94 26.65 -7.92
C PHE A 160 -7.56 26.09 -9.28
N GLN A 161 -8.44 26.22 -10.28
CA GLN A 161 -8.12 25.84 -11.66
C GLN A 161 -6.89 26.60 -12.19
N ARG A 162 -6.79 27.91 -11.94
CA ARG A 162 -5.61 28.70 -12.35
C ARG A 162 -4.33 28.29 -11.61
N LEU A 163 -4.44 27.90 -10.34
CA LEU A 163 -3.30 27.40 -9.59
C LEU A 163 -2.80 26.07 -10.17
N ASP A 164 -3.72 25.15 -10.45
CA ASP A 164 -3.40 23.85 -11.06
C ASP A 164 -2.79 24.01 -12.45
N GLU A 165 -3.36 24.87 -13.31
CA GLU A 165 -2.81 25.19 -14.64
C GLU A 165 -1.39 25.79 -14.57
N ALA A 166 -1.14 26.67 -13.59
CA ALA A 166 0.18 27.26 -13.39
C ALA A 166 1.20 26.22 -12.91
N GLN A 167 0.81 25.33 -12.00
CA GLN A 167 1.66 24.23 -11.52
C GLN A 167 1.96 23.23 -12.64
N GLU A 168 0.94 22.84 -13.40
CA GLU A 168 1.08 21.91 -14.53
C GLU A 168 2.07 22.47 -15.56
N LYS A 169 1.98 23.75 -15.91
CA LYS A 169 2.88 24.38 -16.88
C LYS A 169 4.35 24.36 -16.46
N VAL A 170 4.64 24.45 -15.16
CA VAL A 170 6.02 24.40 -14.63
C VAL A 170 6.50 22.94 -14.58
N LEU A 171 5.64 22.03 -14.13
CA LEU A 171 5.98 20.62 -13.89
C LEU A 171 5.88 19.74 -15.15
N SER A 172 5.21 20.20 -16.22
CA SER A 172 5.03 19.44 -17.47
C SER A 172 6.33 19.18 -18.20
N ASN A 173 7.34 20.02 -17.95
CA ASN A 173 8.66 19.97 -18.59
C ASN A 173 9.67 19.14 -17.79
N LEU A 174 9.32 18.69 -16.58
CA LEU A 174 10.20 17.92 -15.72
C LEU A 174 9.76 16.45 -15.72
N SER A 175 10.68 15.58 -16.13
CA SER A 175 10.50 14.13 -16.03
C SER A 175 11.07 13.60 -14.72
N LEU A 176 10.62 12.42 -14.32
CA LEU A 176 11.19 11.70 -13.19
C LEU A 176 12.68 11.41 -13.41
N ARG A 177 13.12 11.27 -14.68
CA ARG A 177 14.53 11.06 -15.02
C ARG A 177 15.35 12.28 -14.69
N ASP A 178 14.85 13.47 -15.01
CA ASP A 178 15.52 14.73 -14.69
C ASP A 178 15.69 14.86 -13.17
N LEU A 179 14.71 14.41 -12.37
CA LEU A 179 14.84 14.40 -10.91
C LEU A 179 15.86 13.37 -10.35
N VAL A 180 16.10 12.28 -11.08
CA VAL A 180 17.06 11.23 -10.67
C VAL A 180 18.49 11.60 -11.07
N VAL A 181 18.65 12.19 -12.26
CA VAL A 181 19.92 12.57 -12.88
C VAL A 181 20.38 13.95 -12.40
N ASP A 182 19.47 14.91 -12.33
CA ASP A 182 19.71 16.26 -11.81
C ASP A 182 19.46 16.21 -10.29
N GLN A 183 20.55 16.14 -9.52
CA GLN A 183 20.47 16.48 -8.12
C GLN A 183 20.10 17.96 -8.06
N LEU A 184 18.84 18.29 -7.73
CA LEU A 184 18.31 19.64 -7.50
C LEU A 184 18.99 20.36 -6.29
N GLY A 185 20.32 20.30 -6.21
CA GLY A 185 21.14 20.75 -5.10
C GLY A 185 22.62 20.49 -5.37
N ASN A 186 23.18 21.21 -6.33
CA ASN A 186 24.60 21.56 -6.36
C ASN A 186 24.74 23.05 -6.72
N GLU A 187 24.09 23.91 -5.93
CA GLU A 187 24.46 25.31 -5.69
C GLU A 187 24.29 25.62 -4.19
#